data_AF-A0A2G8LIN7-F1
#
_entry.id   AF-A0A2G8LIN7-F1
#
_cell.length_a   1.000
_cell.length_b   1.000
_cell.length_c   1.000
_cell.angle_alpha   90.00
_cell.angle_beta   90.00
_cell.angle_gamma   90.00
#
_symmetry.space_group_name_H-M   'P 1'
#
loop_
_entity.id
_entity.type
_entity.pdbx_description
1 polymer ?
#
loop_
_entity_poly.entity_id
_entity_poly.type
_entity_poly.pdbx_seq_one_letter_code
_entity_poly.pdbx_strand_id
1 'polypeptide(L)'
;MKVSYSCMKNMDSIIKSHNARIMRQNNPTTNATKTCNCRDKGACPLRGECLADSIVYEATVTSSSDSQPYVGLNGGDFKSRYRNHTKSFRNKKYEKETELSKHIWALKSKGSDYTIEWNIWKQSDTHQREPGSCNLCMEEKLAIIQSKDRCINKRTELLSHCRHGNRKHTRLKPR
;
A
#
# COMPACT_ATOMS: atom_id res chain seq x y z
N MET A 1 -27.32 -40.02 -38.12
CA MET A 1 -26.93 -40.14 -36.70
C MET A 1 -27.09 -38.77 -36.04
N LYS A 2 -27.89 -38.66 -34.98
CA LYS A 2 -28.07 -37.40 -34.24
C LYS A 2 -27.22 -37.49 -32.98
N VAL A 3 -26.07 -36.82 -32.98
CA VAL A 3 -25.14 -36.79 -31.85
C VAL A 3 -25.36 -35.48 -31.10
N SER A 4 -25.92 -35.57 -29.89
CA SER A 4 -26.06 -34.44 -28.97
C SER A 4 -24.74 -34.28 -28.21
N TYR A 5 -23.99 -33.22 -28.48
CA TYR A 5 -22.80 -32.89 -27.68
C TYR A 5 -23.24 -32.18 -26.39
N SER A 6 -22.84 -32.73 -25.24
CA SER A 6 -22.98 -32.03 -23.97
C SER A 6 -22.02 -30.85 -23.93
N CYS A 7 -22.55 -29.63 -23.88
CA CYS A 7 -21.76 -28.39 -23.79
C CYS A 7 -21.13 -28.16 -22.41
N MET A 8 -21.34 -29.06 -21.45
CA MET A 8 -20.83 -28.91 -20.09
C MET A 8 -19.51 -29.67 -19.94
N LYS A 9 -18.50 -28.98 -19.41
CA LYS A 9 -17.20 -29.60 -19.11
C LYS A 9 -17.38 -30.75 -18.11
N ASN A 10 -16.53 -31.77 -18.23
CA ASN A 10 -16.49 -32.88 -17.29
C ASN A 10 -16.32 -32.34 -15.85
N MET A 11 -17.20 -32.77 -14.93
CA MET A 11 -17.17 -32.35 -13.53
C MET A 11 -15.83 -32.64 -12.85
N ASP A 12 -15.18 -33.76 -13.18
CA ASP A 12 -13.82 -34.08 -12.70
C ASP A 12 -12.80 -33.03 -13.15
N SER A 13 -12.90 -32.56 -14.40
CA SER A 13 -12.05 -31.48 -14.90
C SER A 13 -12.31 -30.16 -14.17
N ILE A 14 -13.58 -29.85 -13.87
CA ILE A 14 -13.96 -28.66 -13.11
C ILE A 14 -13.36 -28.74 -11.70
N ILE A 15 -13.54 -29.85 -10.99
CA ILE A 15 -13.04 -30.07 -9.63
C ILE A 15 -11.50 -30.02 -9.60
N LYS A 16 -10.83 -30.71 -10.54
CA LYS A 16 -9.36 -30.69 -10.65
C LYS A 16 -8.83 -29.28 -10.89
N SER A 17 -9.46 -28.51 -11.78
CA SER A 17 -9.06 -27.12 -12.05
C SER A 17 -9.25 -26.20 -10.85
N HIS A 18 -10.35 -26.38 -10.11
CA HIS A 18 -10.65 -25.65 -8.91
C HIS A 18 -9.66 -25.97 -7.78
N ASN A 19 -9.41 -27.25 -7.54
CA ASN A 19 -8.45 -27.72 -6.52
C ASN A 19 -7.02 -27.28 -6.88
N ALA A 20 -6.60 -27.40 -8.13
CA ALA A 20 -5.31 -26.90 -8.57
C ALA A 20 -5.16 -25.39 -8.34
N ARG A 21 -6.22 -24.60 -8.52
CA ARG A 21 -6.23 -23.16 -8.22
C ARG A 21 -6.08 -22.89 -6.72
N ILE A 22 -6.84 -23.58 -5.87
CA ILE A 22 -6.73 -23.45 -4.40
C ILE A 22 -5.32 -23.85 -3.94
N MET A 23 -4.78 -24.96 -4.45
CA MET A 23 -3.44 -25.42 -4.09
C MET A 23 -2.35 -24.45 -4.55
N ARG A 24 -2.50 -23.79 -5.71
CA ARG A 24 -1.56 -22.73 -6.16
C ARG A 24 -1.65 -21.46 -5.32
N GLN A 25 -2.82 -21.12 -4.80
CA GLN A 25 -3.00 -19.99 -3.87
C GLN A 25 -2.38 -20.30 -2.50
N ASN A 26 -2.44 -21.55 -2.06
CA ASN A 26 -1.94 -22.00 -0.76
C ASN A 26 -0.47 -22.41 -0.75
N ASN A 27 0.15 -22.60 -1.92
CA ASN A 27 1.55 -23.00 -2.03
C ASN A 27 2.38 -21.77 -2.43
N PRO A 28 3.04 -21.07 -1.49
CA PRO A 28 3.93 -19.98 -1.83
C PRO A 28 5.13 -20.63 -2.53
N THR A 29 5.07 -20.73 -3.84
CA THR A 29 6.22 -21.21 -4.62
C THR A 29 7.31 -20.17 -4.43
N THR A 30 8.27 -20.54 -3.58
CA THR A 30 9.41 -19.76 -3.11
C THR A 30 10.31 -19.36 -4.28
N ASN A 31 9.98 -18.26 -4.94
CA ASN A 31 11.01 -17.26 -5.19
C ASN A 31 10.91 -16.35 -4.00
N ALA A 32 11.82 -16.45 -3.02
CA ALA A 32 11.87 -15.51 -1.92
C ALA A 32 12.08 -14.11 -2.51
N THR A 33 11.00 -13.39 -2.77
CA THR A 33 11.02 -12.02 -3.24
C THR A 33 11.72 -11.24 -2.15
N LYS A 34 12.83 -10.59 -2.50
CA LYS A 34 13.60 -9.82 -1.52
C LYS A 34 12.67 -8.76 -0.92
N THR A 35 12.47 -8.81 0.39
CA THR A 35 11.62 -7.86 1.15
C THR A 35 12.34 -6.53 1.37
N CYS A 36 13.67 -6.51 1.29
CA CYS A 36 14.50 -5.33 1.45
C CYS A 36 15.82 -5.44 0.67
N ASN A 37 16.29 -4.30 0.17
CA ASN A 37 17.59 -4.13 -0.50
C ASN A 37 18.38 -2.93 0.07
N CYS A 38 18.16 -2.57 1.33
CA CYS A 38 18.98 -1.58 2.01
C CYS A 38 20.38 -2.13 2.29
N ARG A 39 21.40 -1.27 2.22
CA ARG A 39 22.79 -1.63 2.55
C ARG A 39 22.93 -1.96 4.04
N ASP A 40 22.30 -1.15 4.87
CA ASP A 40 22.09 -1.42 6.29
C ASP A 40 20.62 -1.79 6.53
N LYS A 41 20.38 -2.97 7.11
CA LYS A 41 19.05 -3.46 7.43
C LYS A 41 18.49 -2.82 8.70
N GLY A 42 19.35 -2.43 9.65
CA GLY A 42 18.95 -1.78 10.90
C GLY A 42 18.33 -0.41 10.66
N ALA A 43 18.87 0.34 9.70
CA ALA A 43 18.32 1.63 9.26
C ALA A 43 17.09 1.54 8.34
N CYS A 44 16.50 0.36 8.14
CA CYS A 44 15.32 0.22 7.29
C CYS A 44 14.08 0.78 7.99
N PRO A 45 13.35 1.74 7.38
CA PRO A 45 12.19 2.36 8.01
C PRO A 45 11.05 1.37 8.31
N LEU A 46 10.96 0.27 7.55
CA LEU A 46 10.01 -0.83 7.77
C LEU A 46 10.72 -2.11 8.22
N ARG A 47 11.78 -2.02 9.04
CA ARG A 47 12.43 -3.17 9.69
C ARG A 47 12.79 -4.35 8.77
N GLY A 48 13.13 -4.07 7.50
CA GLY A 48 13.45 -5.11 6.51
C GLY A 48 12.38 -5.40 5.47
N GLU A 49 11.32 -4.58 5.39
CA GLU A 49 10.20 -4.73 4.44
C GLU A 49 10.01 -3.51 3.52
N CYS A 50 11.06 -2.72 3.26
CA CYS A 50 10.94 -1.51 2.45
C CYS A 50 10.58 -1.75 0.97
N LEU A 51 10.68 -2.98 0.47
CA LEU A 51 10.25 -3.34 -0.89
C LEU A 51 8.79 -3.81 -0.94
N ALA A 52 8.07 -3.78 0.18
CA ALA A 52 6.64 -4.03 0.18
C ALA A 52 5.93 -3.09 -0.80
N ASP A 53 5.10 -3.67 -1.65
CA ASP A 53 4.34 -3.00 -2.67
C ASP A 53 2.85 -3.05 -2.38
N SER A 54 2.11 -2.12 -2.97
CA SER A 54 0.65 -2.07 -2.82
C SER A 54 0.18 -2.03 -1.36
N ILE A 55 0.83 -1.21 -0.54
CA ILE A 55 0.54 -1.13 0.89
C ILE A 55 -0.17 0.16 1.27
N VAL A 56 -1.00 0.06 2.30
CA VAL A 56 -1.37 1.18 3.17
C VAL A 56 -0.40 1.14 4.36
N TYR A 57 0.28 2.25 4.60
CA TYR A 57 1.23 2.41 5.70
C TYR A 57 0.76 3.51 6.65
N GLU A 58 1.23 3.41 7.88
CA GLU A 58 1.10 4.43 8.91
C GLU A 58 2.47 5.03 9.21
N ALA A 59 2.51 6.34 9.38
CA ALA A 59 3.66 7.09 9.86
C ALA A 59 3.26 7.79 11.16
N THR A 60 3.76 7.30 12.29
CA THR A 60 3.47 7.87 13.61
C THR A 60 4.51 8.93 13.92
N VAL A 61 4.07 10.18 13.99
CA VAL A 61 4.93 11.31 14.37
C VAL A 61 4.77 11.55 15.86
N THR A 62 5.86 11.38 16.59
CA THR A 62 5.90 11.65 18.04
C THR A 62 6.71 12.91 18.28
N SER A 63 6.09 13.93 18.89
CA SER A 63 6.76 15.16 19.31
C SER A 63 6.42 15.46 20.76
N SER A 64 7.46 15.60 21.59
CA SER A 64 7.35 15.76 23.05
C SER A 64 6.52 14.66 23.72
N SER A 65 5.19 14.82 23.79
CA SER A 65 4.25 13.86 24.39
C SER A 65 3.06 13.51 23.50
N ASP A 66 2.93 14.17 22.35
CA ASP A 66 1.85 13.91 21.40
C ASP A 66 2.32 12.98 20.29
N SER A 67 1.49 11.97 20.01
CA SER A 67 1.69 11.02 18.92
C SER A 67 0.53 11.14 17.95
N GLN A 68 0.82 11.56 16.73
CA GLN A 68 -0.18 11.72 15.67
C GLN A 68 0.13 10.77 14.50
N PRO A 69 -0.78 9.84 14.18
CA PRO A 69 -0.61 8.98 13.02
C PRO A 69 -0.91 9.74 11.72
N TYR A 70 -0.20 9.37 10.67
CA TYR A 70 -0.52 9.72 9.29
C TYR A 70 -0.66 8.44 8.48
N VAL A 71 -1.79 8.28 7.80
CA VAL A 71 -2.04 7.15 6.91
C VAL A 71 -1.73 7.57 5.48
N GLY A 72 -1.05 6.71 4.74
CA GLY A 72 -0.87 6.90 3.31
C GLY A 72 -0.84 5.58 2.56
N LEU A 73 -1.22 5.61 1.29
CA LEU A 73 -1.03 4.48 0.39
C LEU A 73 0.21 4.60 -0.48
N ASN A 74 0.65 3.46 -1.00
CA ASN A 74 1.61 3.39 -2.09
C ASN A 74 1.34 2.18 -2.98
N GLY A 75 1.17 2.41 -4.28
CA GLY A 75 1.00 1.33 -5.27
C GLY A 75 2.30 0.73 -5.80
N GLY A 76 3.46 1.34 -5.49
CA GLY A 76 4.79 0.80 -5.81
C GLY A 76 5.54 0.36 -4.55
N ASP A 77 6.87 0.28 -4.61
CA ASP A 77 7.72 -0.06 -3.47
C ASP A 77 7.74 1.06 -2.41
N PHE A 78 7.59 0.70 -1.13
CA PHE A 78 7.61 1.67 -0.03
C PHE A 78 8.91 2.49 0.01
N LYS A 79 10.05 1.90 -0.34
CA LYS A 79 11.35 2.58 -0.36
C LYS A 79 11.33 3.83 -1.24
N SER A 80 10.74 3.77 -2.43
CA SER A 80 10.55 4.95 -3.28
C SER A 80 9.65 6.00 -2.62
N ARG A 81 8.56 5.59 -1.96
CA ARG A 81 7.68 6.51 -1.24
C ARG A 81 8.38 7.18 -0.06
N TYR A 82 9.15 6.42 0.72
CA TYR A 82 9.96 6.92 1.82
C TYR A 82 11.01 7.93 1.35
N ARG A 83 11.68 7.68 0.21
CA ARG A 83 12.60 8.65 -0.41
C ARG A 83 11.91 9.95 -0.77
N ASN A 84 10.68 9.89 -1.29
CA ASN A 84 9.90 11.09 -1.60
C ASN A 84 9.55 11.87 -0.33
N HIS A 85 9.03 11.21 0.72
CA HIS A 85 8.79 11.85 2.01
C HIS A 85 10.04 12.51 2.58
N THR A 86 11.17 11.80 2.59
CA THR A 86 12.46 12.32 3.06
C THR A 86 12.90 13.56 2.28
N LYS A 87 12.71 13.55 0.95
CA LYS A 87 12.97 14.71 0.09
C LYS A 87 12.06 15.89 0.50
N SER A 88 10.77 15.66 0.72
CA SER A 88 9.81 16.70 1.10
C SER A 88 10.12 17.29 2.48
N PHE A 89 10.68 16.49 3.40
CA PHE A 89 11.08 16.96 4.73
C PHE A 89 12.36 17.79 4.70
N ARG A 90 13.25 17.58 3.73
CA ARG A 90 14.52 18.32 3.59
C ARG A 90 14.35 19.63 2.84
N ASN A 91 13.52 19.64 1.80
CA ASN A 91 13.41 20.76 0.87
C ASN A 91 12.08 21.51 1.05
N LYS A 92 12.15 22.76 1.54
CA LYS A 92 10.96 23.58 1.84
C LYS A 92 10.00 23.76 0.65
N LYS A 93 10.50 23.74 -0.58
CA LYS A 93 9.69 23.77 -1.82
C LYS A 93 8.59 22.71 -1.85
N TYR A 94 8.81 21.57 -1.19
CA TYR A 94 7.93 20.40 -1.20
C TYR A 94 7.15 20.22 0.11
N GLU A 95 7.17 21.23 0.99
CA GLU A 95 6.44 21.24 2.27
C GLU A 95 4.96 20.90 2.10
N LYS A 96 4.34 21.36 1.01
CA LYS A 96 2.90 21.22 0.78
C LYS A 96 2.49 19.95 0.01
N GLU A 97 3.43 19.06 -0.32
CA GLU A 97 3.15 17.85 -1.12
C GLU A 97 2.23 16.85 -0.40
N THR A 98 2.36 16.74 0.92
CA THR A 98 1.52 15.87 1.76
C THR A 98 1.17 16.58 3.06
N GLU A 99 0.08 16.18 3.73
CA GLU A 99 -0.24 16.72 5.05
C GLU A 99 0.83 16.34 6.09
N LEU A 100 1.45 15.16 5.96
CA LEU A 100 2.61 14.77 6.77
C LEU A 100 3.78 15.77 6.62
N SER A 101 4.12 16.15 5.38
CA SER A 101 5.16 17.14 5.12
C SER A 101 4.84 18.49 5.77
N LYS A 102 3.60 18.98 5.64
CA LYS A 102 3.16 20.23 6.27
C LYS A 102 3.31 20.18 7.79
N HIS A 103 2.89 19.06 8.40
CA HIS A 103 2.98 18.86 9.83
C HIS A 103 4.44 18.89 10.32
N ILE A 104 5.35 18.20 9.61
CA ILE A 104 6.78 18.18 9.96
C ILE A 104 7.41 19.56 9.83
N TRP A 105 7.09 20.32 8.78
CA TRP A 105 7.60 21.69 8.64
C TRP A 105 7.05 22.63 9.72
N ALA A 106 5.80 22.42 10.17
CA ALA A 106 5.24 23.14 11.31
C ALA A 106 5.93 22.79 12.65
N LEU A 107 6.37 21.54 12.84
CA LEU A 107 7.18 21.17 14.00
C LEU A 107 8.57 21.80 13.94
N LYS A 108 9.20 21.79 12.76
CA LYS A 108 10.51 22.44 12.54
C LYS A 108 10.48 23.94 12.77
N SER A 109 9.42 24.64 12.33
CA SER A 109 9.30 26.08 12.53
C SER A 109 9.10 26.45 14.00
N LYS A 110 8.51 25.54 14.80
CA LYS A 110 8.41 25.67 16.26
C LYS A 110 9.69 25.29 17.00
N GLY A 111 10.69 24.70 16.32
CA GLY A 111 11.91 24.19 16.94
C GLY A 111 11.67 22.95 17.81
N SER A 112 10.59 22.19 17.56
CA SER A 112 10.27 21.00 18.34
C SER A 112 10.96 19.77 17.75
N ASP A 113 11.55 18.95 18.63
CA ASP A 113 12.06 17.65 18.24
C ASP A 113 10.91 16.70 17.89
N TYR A 114 11.15 15.84 16.92
CA TYR A 114 10.18 14.85 16.48
C TYR A 114 10.85 13.57 16.00
N THR A 115 10.14 12.46 16.18
CA THR A 115 10.51 11.14 15.67
C THR A 115 9.40 10.61 14.78
N ILE A 116 9.75 9.78 13.80
CA ILE A 116 8.77 9.20 12.87
C ILE A 116 9.00 7.70 12.81
N GLU A 117 8.00 6.94 13.22
CA GLU A 117 7.97 5.48 13.07
C GLU A 117 7.06 5.10 11.91
N TRP A 118 7.50 4.15 11.09
CA TRP A 118 6.75 3.69 9.92
C TRP A 118 6.32 2.25 10.15
N ASN A 119 5.05 1.95 9.89
CA ASN A 119 4.49 0.61 10.00
C ASN A 119 3.61 0.32 8.77
N ILE A 120 3.54 -0.96 8.39
CA ILE A 120 2.59 -1.42 7.38
C ILE A 120 1.24 -1.64 8.08
N TRP A 121 0.21 -0.91 7.65
CA TRP A 121 -1.14 -1.10 8.16
C TRP A 121 -1.81 -2.31 7.49
N LYS A 122 -1.75 -2.35 6.16
CA LYS A 122 -2.32 -3.44 5.36
C LYS A 122 -1.61 -3.54 4.01
N GLN A 123 -1.33 -4.76 3.58
CA GLN A 123 -0.96 -5.04 2.20
C GLN A 123 -2.22 -5.33 1.38
N SER A 124 -2.39 -4.61 0.29
CA SER A 124 -3.56 -4.65 -0.57
C SER A 124 -3.36 -5.63 -1.72
N ASP A 125 -4.38 -6.43 -2.01
CA ASP A 125 -4.41 -7.18 -3.25
C ASP A 125 -4.78 -6.24 -4.41
N THR A 126 -3.80 -5.93 -5.27
CA THR A 126 -4.03 -5.11 -6.46
C THR A 126 -4.65 -5.90 -7.62
N HIS A 127 -4.79 -7.21 -7.48
CA HIS A 127 -5.31 -8.10 -8.51
C HIS A 127 -6.82 -7.97 -8.70
N GLN A 128 -7.56 -7.58 -7.66
CA GLN A 128 -9.01 -7.41 -7.70
C GLN A 128 -9.37 -5.93 -7.88
N ARG A 129 -9.46 -5.48 -9.13
CA ARG A 129 -10.01 -4.17 -9.48
C ARG A 129 -11.26 -4.36 -10.31
N GLU A 130 -12.42 -4.14 -9.71
CA GLU A 130 -13.63 -3.95 -10.49
C GLU A 130 -13.55 -2.58 -11.20
N PRO A 131 -14.16 -2.41 -12.38
CA PRO A 131 -14.23 -1.11 -13.03
C PRO A 131 -14.78 -0.04 -12.07
N GLY A 132 -13.97 0.95 -11.72
CA GLY A 132 -14.36 2.05 -10.83
C GLY A 132 -14.00 1.87 -9.35
N SER A 133 -13.51 0.71 -8.91
CA SER A 133 -13.07 0.49 -7.52
C SER A 133 -11.56 0.18 -7.45
N CYS A 134 -10.87 0.79 -6.48
CA CYS A 134 -9.46 0.51 -6.21
C CYS A 134 -9.33 0.11 -4.75
N ASN A 135 -9.11 -1.19 -4.49
CA ASN A 135 -8.97 -1.74 -3.14
C ASN A 135 -7.95 -0.97 -2.31
N LEU A 136 -6.78 -0.67 -2.87
CA LEU A 136 -5.76 0.11 -2.18
C LEU A 136 -6.25 1.51 -1.74
N CYS A 137 -7.01 2.20 -2.58
CA CYS A 137 -7.60 3.49 -2.21
C CYS A 137 -8.75 3.34 -1.21
N MET A 138 -9.54 2.26 -1.31
CA MET A 138 -10.63 1.99 -0.37
C MET A 138 -10.08 1.63 1.02
N GLU A 139 -9.00 0.86 1.08
CA GLU A 139 -8.30 0.49 2.31
C GLU A 139 -7.62 1.71 2.95
N GLU A 140 -7.03 2.62 2.16
CA GLU A 140 -6.52 3.89 2.67
C GLU A 140 -7.65 4.70 3.33
N LYS A 141 -8.78 4.85 2.64
CA LYS A 141 -9.94 5.59 3.18
C LYS A 141 -10.46 4.94 4.47
N LEU A 142 -10.55 3.62 4.50
CA LEU A 142 -10.97 2.88 5.68
C LEU A 142 -9.99 3.09 6.85
N ALA A 143 -8.69 3.01 6.59
CA ALA A 143 -7.65 3.24 7.61
C ALA A 143 -7.69 4.68 8.15
N ILE A 144 -7.87 5.69 7.28
CA ILE A 144 -8.05 7.08 7.71
C ILE A 144 -9.29 7.21 8.61
N ILE A 145 -10.43 6.60 8.23
CA ILE A 145 -11.65 6.63 9.04
C ILE A 145 -11.44 5.95 10.40
N GLN A 146 -10.74 4.82 10.43
CA GLN A 146 -10.44 4.06 11.66
C GLN A 146 -9.47 4.80 12.59
N SER A 147 -8.57 5.62 12.05
CA SER A 147 -7.58 6.39 12.83
C SER A 147 -8.16 7.56 13.66
N LYS A 148 -9.47 7.83 13.54
CA LYS A 148 -10.23 8.86 14.30
C LYS A 148 -9.62 10.28 14.18
N ASP A 149 -10.08 11.23 15.01
CA ASP A 149 -9.72 12.66 14.92
C ASP A 149 -8.28 13.01 15.33
N ARG A 150 -7.43 12.02 15.66
CA ARG A 150 -6.02 12.25 16.02
C ARG A 150 -5.08 12.21 14.81
N CYS A 151 -5.58 11.79 13.65
CA CYS A 151 -4.80 11.60 12.43
C CYS A 151 -4.46 12.93 11.75
N ILE A 152 -3.25 13.01 11.17
CA ILE A 152 -2.75 14.19 10.43
C ILE A 152 -3.51 14.38 9.10
N ASN A 153 -4.04 13.30 8.52
CA ASN A 153 -4.76 13.37 7.25
C ASN A 153 -5.99 14.26 7.32
N LYS A 154 -6.26 14.99 6.24
CA LYS A 154 -7.50 15.78 6.12
C LYS A 154 -8.66 14.90 5.68
N ARG A 155 -9.87 15.18 6.19
CA ARG A 155 -11.10 14.51 5.72
C ARG A 155 -11.34 14.70 4.21
N THR A 156 -10.86 15.80 3.62
CA THR A 156 -10.93 16.03 2.17
C THR A 156 -10.14 14.99 1.36
N GLU A 157 -9.15 14.32 1.96
CA GLU A 157 -8.41 13.24 1.30
C GLU A 157 -9.30 12.01 1.02
N LEU A 158 -10.38 11.82 1.79
CA LEU A 158 -11.36 10.74 1.55
C LEU A 158 -12.12 10.94 0.23
N LEU A 159 -12.26 12.19 -0.21
CA LEU A 159 -12.94 12.57 -1.45
C LEU A 159 -11.99 12.61 -2.66
N SER A 160 -10.72 12.28 -2.46
CA SER A 160 -9.74 12.28 -3.55
C SER A 160 -10.08 11.25 -4.62
N HIS A 161 -9.84 11.63 -5.88
CA HIS A 161 -10.00 10.74 -7.02
C HIS A 161 -8.92 9.65 -6.99
N CYS A 162 -9.27 8.46 -7.51
CA CYS A 162 -8.33 7.34 -7.56
C CYS A 162 -7.13 7.68 -8.46
N ARG A 163 -5.95 7.81 -7.85
CA ARG A 163 -4.67 8.03 -8.57
C ARG A 163 -4.22 6.80 -9.38
N HIS A 164 -4.91 5.67 -9.23
CA HIS A 164 -4.59 4.40 -9.89
C HIS A 164 -5.53 4.04 -11.05
N GLY A 165 -6.60 4.82 -11.27
CA GLY A 165 -7.65 4.51 -12.26
C GLY A 165 -7.18 4.46 -13.72
N ASN A 166 -6.08 5.14 -14.05
CA ASN A 166 -5.55 5.23 -15.42
C ASN A 166 -4.24 4.45 -15.67
N ARG A 167 -3.72 3.70 -14.70
CA ARG A 167 -2.56 2.83 -14.98
C ARG A 167 -3.04 1.61 -15.76
N LYS A 168 -2.71 1.58 -17.05
CA LYS A 168 -2.94 0.41 -17.94
C LYS A 168 -2.51 -0.85 -17.20
N HIS A 169 -3.39 -1.86 -17.19
CA HIS A 169 -3.12 -3.18 -16.67
C HIS A 169 -1.75 -3.67 -17.17
N THR A 170 -0.73 -3.73 -16.32
CA THR A 170 0.25 -4.79 -16.47
C THR A 170 -0.47 -6.04 -15.96
N ARG A 171 -1.30 -6.64 -16.82
CA ARG A 171 -1.59 -8.06 -16.69
C ARG A 171 -0.20 -8.70 -16.62
N LEU A 172 0.20 -9.21 -15.46
CA LEU A 172 1.22 -10.24 -15.47
C LEU A 172 0.71 -11.26 -16.48
N LYS A 173 1.44 -11.39 -17.60
CA LYS A 173 1.13 -12.40 -18.60
C LYS A 173 0.97 -13.71 -17.83
N PRO A 174 -0.15 -14.44 -17.98
CA PRO A 174 -0.20 -15.79 -17.46
C PRO A 174 1.01 -16.53 -18.05
N ARG A 175 1.84 -17.09 -17.17
CA ARG A 175 2.84 -18.08 -17.57
C ARG A 175 2.11 -19.34 -18.00
#